data_AF-A0A1Y3B4G9-F1
#
_entry.id   AF-A0A1Y3B4G9-F1
#
_cell.length_a   1.000
_cell.length_b   1.000
_cell.length_c   1.000
_cell.angle_alpha   90.00
_cell.angle_beta   90.00
_cell.angle_gamma   90.00
#
_symmetry.space_group_name_H-M   'P 1'
#
loop_
_entity.id
_entity.type
_entity.pdbx_description
1 polymer ?
#
loop_
_entity_poly.entity_id
_entity_poly.type
_entity_poly.pdbx_seq_one_letter_code
_entity_poly.pdbx_strand_id
1 'polypeptide(L)'
;YSNNDDTLICSDQFSSELHNLFCQHLDAQTDDDAVLYILLSHLKYMPLLTDNYVPYIVKGLRIIETPTISLLCLSFLTKPILSDHPNWIEPQLLTVFGLIIDLAKKSPSLHVRKEALNNVATMIDLFGEKYLIGLRTEYVHSLRSTLADHKRIVRSSAVRSFFKMSILGQPGSSSSKVH
;
A
#
# COMPACT_ATOMS: atom_id res chain seq x y z
N TYR A 1 7.40 51.54 8.20
CA TYR A 1 6.33 50.53 8.20
C TYR A 1 6.77 49.41 7.28
N SER A 2 7.48 48.41 7.85
CA SER A 2 7.71 47.12 7.20
C SER A 2 6.40 46.37 7.18
N ASN A 3 6.01 45.85 6.02
CA ASN A 3 5.01 44.79 5.92
C ASN A 3 5.71 43.55 5.37
N ASN A 4 5.47 42.45 6.06
CA ASN A 4 6.16 41.17 5.99
C ASN A 4 5.95 40.47 4.64
N ASP A 5 7.06 40.26 3.92
CA ASP A 5 7.22 39.24 2.87
C ASP A 5 7.81 37.96 3.51
N ASP A 6 7.08 37.36 4.45
CA ASP A 6 7.42 36.05 5.05
C ASP A 6 6.48 34.96 4.49
N THR A 7 6.45 34.83 3.18
CA THR A 7 5.76 33.72 2.50
C THR A 7 6.74 32.85 1.74
N LEU A 8 6.89 31.61 2.22
CA LEU A 8 7.11 30.39 1.42
C LEU A 8 8.43 30.24 0.66
N ILE A 9 9.58 30.36 1.34
CA ILE A 9 10.88 29.95 0.76
C ILE A 9 11.43 28.65 1.41
N CYS A 10 10.82 28.17 2.49
CA CYS A 10 11.38 27.06 3.29
C CYS A 10 10.87 25.65 2.95
N SER A 11 9.84 25.49 2.09
CA SER A 11 9.29 24.16 1.75
C SER A 11 10.14 23.39 0.75
N ASP A 12 10.71 24.09 -0.23
CA ASP A 12 11.34 23.44 -1.37
C ASP A 12 12.72 22.89 -1.03
N GLN A 13 13.45 23.56 -0.13
CA GLN A 13 14.78 23.12 0.28
C GLN A 13 14.74 21.86 1.14
N PHE A 14 13.83 21.81 2.13
CA PHE A 14 13.63 20.63 2.97
C PHE A 14 13.16 19.41 2.16
N SER A 15 12.26 19.63 1.21
CA SER A 15 11.82 18.53 0.36
C SER A 15 12.90 18.06 -0.62
N SER A 16 13.76 18.97 -1.09
CA SER A 16 14.89 18.61 -1.97
C SER A 16 15.96 17.84 -1.21
N GLU A 17 16.27 18.23 0.03
CA GLU A 17 17.21 17.52 0.90
C GLU A 17 16.70 16.11 1.25
N LEU A 18 15.41 16.00 1.59
CA LEU A 18 14.77 14.71 1.81
C LEU A 18 14.74 13.86 0.53
N HIS A 19 14.52 14.46 -0.65
CA HIS A 19 14.58 13.75 -1.92
C HIS A 19 16.01 13.29 -2.25
N ASN A 20 17.02 14.07 -1.92
CA ASN A 20 18.42 13.66 -2.10
C ASN A 20 18.81 12.54 -1.12
N LEU A 21 18.38 12.62 0.13
CA LEU A 21 18.55 11.55 1.11
C LEU A 21 17.82 10.28 0.67
N PHE A 22 16.65 10.45 0.04
CA PHE A 22 15.90 9.39 -0.61
C PHE A 22 16.70 8.73 -1.74
N CYS A 23 17.19 9.51 -2.72
CA CYS A 23 17.99 9.00 -3.83
C CYS A 23 19.28 8.31 -3.35
N GLN A 24 19.98 8.87 -2.36
CA GLN A 24 21.19 8.26 -1.79
C GLN A 24 20.90 6.92 -1.08
N HIS A 25 19.77 6.81 -0.39
CA HIS A 25 19.37 5.56 0.26
C HIS A 25 18.94 4.49 -0.77
N LEU A 26 18.42 4.90 -1.94
CA LEU A 26 18.08 4.00 -3.05
C LEU A 26 19.32 3.24 -3.50
N ASP A 27 20.41 3.97 -3.68
CA ASP A 27 21.66 3.44 -4.20
C ASP A 27 22.46 2.66 -3.15
N ALA A 28 22.28 2.98 -1.86
CA ALA A 28 23.11 2.45 -0.77
C ALA A 28 22.67 1.08 -0.21
N GLN A 29 21.52 0.51 -0.60
CA GLN A 29 20.97 -0.76 -0.07
C GLN A 29 21.04 -0.90 1.46
N THR A 30 20.88 0.18 2.22
CA THR A 30 21.02 0.15 3.68
C THR A 30 19.73 -0.33 4.36
N ASP A 31 19.82 -1.31 5.25
CA ASP A 31 18.70 -1.92 6.00
C ASP A 31 18.36 -1.16 7.30
N ASP A 32 18.42 0.17 7.26
CA ASP A 32 18.09 0.99 8.41
C ASP A 32 16.59 1.30 8.46
N ASP A 33 15.87 0.59 9.33
CA ASP A 33 14.44 0.79 9.58
C ASP A 33 14.10 2.22 10.02
N ALA A 34 15.02 2.93 10.70
CA ALA A 34 14.81 4.30 11.14
C ALA A 34 14.84 5.26 9.95
N VAL A 35 15.79 5.08 9.03
CA VAL A 35 15.85 5.85 7.78
C VAL A 35 14.60 5.58 6.93
N LEU A 36 14.19 4.32 6.82
CA LEU A 36 12.97 3.96 6.10
C LEU A 36 11.72 4.59 6.72
N TYR A 37 11.60 4.59 8.06
CA TYR A 37 10.53 5.27 8.77
C TYR A 37 10.51 6.78 8.49
N ILE A 38 11.67 7.45 8.54
CA ILE A 38 11.79 8.88 8.24
C ILE A 38 11.34 9.15 6.80
N LEU A 39 11.83 8.38 5.83
CA LEU A 39 11.44 8.55 4.42
C LEU A 39 9.93 8.37 4.23
N LEU A 40 9.37 7.24 4.70
CA LEU A 40 7.95 6.93 4.54
C LEU A 40 7.03 7.94 5.23
N SER A 41 7.43 8.47 6.39
CA SER A 41 6.64 9.47 7.12
C SER A 41 6.58 10.83 6.42
N HIS A 42 7.54 11.11 5.55
CA HIS A 42 7.65 12.38 4.82
C HIS A 42 7.26 12.28 3.34
N LEU A 43 6.99 11.08 2.81
CA LEU A 43 6.58 10.90 1.41
C LEU A 43 5.39 11.76 0.98
N LYS A 44 4.43 12.03 1.89
CA LYS A 44 3.26 12.88 1.60
C LYS A 44 3.61 14.36 1.36
N TYR A 45 4.82 14.78 1.71
CA TYR A 45 5.31 16.15 1.52
C TYR A 45 6.23 16.27 0.30
N MET A 46 6.53 15.16 -0.39
CA MET A 46 7.38 15.18 -1.57
C MET A 46 6.63 15.82 -2.76
N PRO A 47 7.24 16.79 -3.47
CA PRO A 47 6.60 17.58 -4.51
C PRO A 47 6.31 16.78 -5.78
N LEU A 48 6.99 15.64 -5.96
CA LEU A 48 6.85 14.78 -7.14
C LEU A 48 6.66 13.34 -6.67
N LEU A 49 5.42 12.86 -6.71
CA LEU A 49 5.11 11.44 -6.61
C LEU A 49 5.68 10.73 -7.84
N THR A 50 6.44 9.66 -7.63
CA THR A 50 7.05 8.83 -8.68
C THR A 50 6.93 7.35 -8.31
N ASP A 51 6.88 6.50 -9.32
CA ASP A 51 7.03 5.05 -9.24
C ASP A 51 8.31 4.59 -8.52
N ASN A 52 9.34 5.42 -8.45
CA ASN A 52 10.56 5.15 -7.68
C ASN A 52 10.32 4.94 -6.17
N TYR A 53 9.15 5.31 -5.64
CA TYR A 53 8.79 5.05 -4.24
C TYR A 53 8.32 3.60 -3.99
N VAL A 54 7.89 2.87 -5.03
CA VAL A 54 7.33 1.51 -4.89
C VAL A 54 8.30 0.52 -4.22
N PRO A 55 9.60 0.48 -4.56
CA PRO A 55 10.57 -0.41 -3.89
C PRO A 55 10.65 -0.23 -2.37
N TYR A 56 10.51 1.00 -1.85
CA TYR A 56 10.54 1.26 -0.40
C TYR A 56 9.27 0.85 0.31
N ILE A 57 8.14 1.00 -0.37
CA ILE A 57 6.88 0.50 0.14
C ILE A 57 6.98 -1.01 0.25
N VAL A 58 7.50 -1.68 -0.79
CA VAL A 58 7.76 -3.11 -0.77
C VAL A 58 8.74 -3.49 0.35
N LYS A 59 9.82 -2.73 0.55
CA LYS A 59 10.76 -2.92 1.68
C LYS A 59 10.05 -2.78 3.02
N GLY A 60 9.28 -1.72 3.24
CA GLY A 60 8.57 -1.46 4.48
C GLY A 60 7.43 -2.45 4.76
N LEU A 61 6.76 -2.95 3.73
CA LEU A 61 5.74 -4.00 3.88
C LEU A 61 6.33 -5.35 4.34
N ARG A 62 7.64 -5.58 4.15
CA ARG A 62 8.33 -6.79 4.65
C ARG A 62 8.61 -6.73 6.15
N ILE A 63 8.61 -5.53 6.75
CA ILE A 63 8.88 -5.32 8.18
C ILE A 63 7.54 -5.44 8.93
N ILE A 64 7.13 -6.67 9.21
CA ILE A 64 5.83 -7.00 9.80
C ILE A 64 5.75 -6.57 11.27
N GLU A 65 6.90 -6.55 11.93
CA GLU A 65 7.08 -6.32 13.36
C GLU A 65 6.87 -4.85 13.76
N THR A 66 6.89 -3.92 12.79
CA THR A 66 6.80 -2.48 13.03
C THR A 66 5.50 -1.91 12.44
N PRO A 67 4.38 -1.92 13.21
CA PRO A 67 3.07 -1.47 12.73
C PRO A 67 3.06 -0.07 12.13
N THR A 68 3.89 0.83 12.65
CA THR A 68 3.97 2.22 12.16
C THR A 68 4.48 2.28 10.73
N ILE A 69 5.55 1.53 10.41
CA ILE A 69 6.07 1.42 9.04
C ILE A 69 5.02 0.78 8.14
N SER A 70 4.41 -0.33 8.57
CA SER A 70 3.39 -1.01 7.77
C SER A 70 2.19 -0.08 7.48
N LEU A 71 1.74 0.72 8.46
CA LEU A 71 0.65 1.68 8.26
C LEU A 71 1.02 2.81 7.30
N LEU A 72 2.25 3.34 7.38
CA LEU A 72 2.72 4.35 6.43
C LEU A 72 2.74 3.79 5.00
N CYS A 73 3.29 2.58 4.81
CA CYS A 73 3.28 1.89 3.53
C CYS A 73 1.86 1.67 3.01
N LEU A 74 0.96 1.14 3.85
CA LEU A 74 -0.42 0.86 3.46
C LEU A 74 -1.18 2.13 3.11
N SER A 75 -1.02 3.21 3.89
CA SER A 75 -1.65 4.50 3.63
C SER A 75 -1.18 5.12 2.31
N PHE A 76 0.12 5.04 2.02
CA PHE A 76 0.67 5.55 0.77
C PHE A 76 0.24 4.68 -0.42
N LEU A 77 0.09 3.37 -0.19
CA LEU A 77 -0.44 2.48 -1.20
C LEU A 77 -1.90 2.81 -1.54
N THR A 78 -2.77 3.10 -0.55
CA THR A 78 -4.22 3.25 -0.78
C THR A 78 -4.57 4.37 -1.75
N LYS A 79 -4.14 5.61 -1.47
CA LYS A 79 -4.54 6.77 -2.27
C LYS A 79 -3.49 7.10 -3.35
N PRO A 80 -2.25 7.49 -3.01
CA PRO A 80 -1.24 7.84 -4.01
C PRO A 80 -1.00 6.78 -5.09
N ILE A 81 -1.02 5.50 -4.75
CA ILE A 81 -0.71 4.44 -5.72
C ILE A 81 -2.00 3.82 -6.27
N LEU A 82 -2.80 3.13 -5.45
CA LEU A 82 -3.93 2.37 -5.97
C LEU A 82 -5.04 3.26 -6.57
N SER A 83 -5.23 4.47 -6.04
CA SER A 83 -6.26 5.37 -6.55
C SER A 83 -5.73 6.27 -7.68
N ASP A 84 -4.58 6.92 -7.46
CA ASP A 84 -4.11 7.98 -8.37
C ASP A 84 -3.18 7.44 -9.47
N HIS A 85 -2.34 6.43 -9.17
CA HIS A 85 -1.31 5.91 -10.09
C HIS A 85 -1.19 4.36 -10.07
N PRO A 86 -2.27 3.61 -10.38
CA PRO A 86 -2.30 2.15 -10.23
C PRO A 86 -1.30 1.42 -11.13
N ASN A 87 -0.85 2.03 -12.22
CA ASN A 87 0.16 1.49 -13.12
C ASN A 87 1.55 1.34 -12.47
N TRP A 88 1.88 2.14 -11.44
CA TRP A 88 3.21 2.11 -10.81
C TRP A 88 3.51 0.80 -10.08
N ILE A 89 2.47 0.13 -9.60
CA ILE A 89 2.58 -1.13 -8.86
C ILE A 89 2.57 -2.36 -9.80
N GLU A 90 2.09 -2.25 -11.05
CA GLU A 90 1.95 -3.39 -11.97
C GLU A 90 3.19 -4.30 -12.03
N PRO A 91 4.45 -3.79 -12.12
CA PRO A 91 5.65 -4.65 -12.18
C PRO A 91 5.90 -5.48 -10.93
N GLN A 92 5.43 -5.03 -9.77
CA GLN A 92 5.63 -5.68 -8.47
C GLN A 92 4.31 -6.16 -7.85
N LEU A 93 3.24 -6.21 -8.64
CA LEU A 93 1.87 -6.35 -8.16
C LEU A 93 1.68 -7.61 -7.32
N LEU A 94 2.13 -8.77 -7.82
CA LEU A 94 1.98 -10.04 -7.10
C LEU A 94 2.78 -10.05 -5.79
N THR A 95 3.97 -9.45 -5.79
CA THR A 95 4.80 -9.30 -4.59
C THR A 95 4.10 -8.42 -3.56
N VAL A 96 3.62 -7.24 -3.97
CA VAL A 96 2.89 -6.31 -3.09
C VAL A 96 1.63 -6.98 -2.55
N PHE A 97 0.84 -7.62 -3.41
CA PHE A 97 -0.40 -8.30 -3.02
C PHE A 97 -0.15 -9.40 -1.98
N GLY A 98 0.87 -10.23 -2.18
CA GLY A 98 1.29 -11.26 -1.23
C GLY A 98 1.73 -10.69 0.12
N LEU A 99 2.56 -9.64 0.11
CA LEU A 99 3.03 -8.98 1.34
C LEU A 99 1.87 -8.38 2.15
N ILE A 100 0.89 -7.77 1.49
CA ILE A 100 -0.28 -7.20 2.18
C ILE A 100 -1.15 -8.31 2.77
N ILE A 101 -1.34 -9.44 2.07
CA ILE A 101 -2.05 -10.60 2.64
C ILE A 101 -1.31 -11.14 3.87
N ASP A 102 0.02 -11.18 3.83
CA ASP A 102 0.82 -11.59 4.97
C ASP A 102 0.66 -10.65 6.16
N LEU A 103 0.67 -9.33 5.95
CA LEU A 103 0.37 -8.34 6.98
C LEU A 103 -1.04 -8.52 7.54
N ALA A 104 -2.03 -8.75 6.68
CA ALA A 104 -3.42 -8.99 7.09
C ALA A 104 -3.58 -10.21 8.01
N LYS A 105 -2.70 -11.20 7.88
CA LYS A 105 -2.72 -12.44 8.67
C LYS A 105 -1.86 -12.36 9.93
N LYS A 106 -0.67 -11.78 9.83
CA LYS A 106 0.40 -11.94 10.83
C LYS A 106 0.61 -10.70 11.69
N SER A 107 0.21 -9.50 11.25
CA SER A 107 0.52 -8.28 11.98
C SER A 107 -0.13 -8.28 13.37
N PRO A 108 0.59 -7.89 14.44
CA PRO A 108 0.01 -7.78 15.78
C PRO A 108 -1.02 -6.63 15.87
N SER A 109 -0.90 -5.62 15.01
CA SER A 109 -1.78 -4.45 15.02
C SER A 109 -3.09 -4.70 14.29
N LEU A 110 -4.22 -4.50 14.98
CA LEU A 110 -5.55 -4.60 14.36
C LEU A 110 -5.73 -3.57 13.23
N HIS A 111 -5.10 -2.40 13.34
CA HIS A 111 -5.20 -1.33 12.34
C HIS A 111 -4.49 -1.73 11.05
N VAL A 112 -3.29 -2.30 11.17
CA VAL A 112 -2.54 -2.84 10.02
C VAL A 112 -3.34 -3.95 9.35
N ARG A 113 -3.87 -4.92 10.12
CA ARG A 113 -4.64 -6.03 9.53
C ARG A 113 -5.88 -5.54 8.79
N LYS A 114 -6.63 -4.61 9.39
CA LYS A 114 -7.82 -4.00 8.77
C LYS A 114 -7.45 -3.26 7.48
N GLU A 115 -6.42 -2.42 7.52
CA GLU A 115 -6.04 -1.59 6.37
C GLU A 115 -5.44 -2.42 5.23
N ALA A 116 -4.67 -3.46 5.58
CA ALA A 116 -4.18 -4.43 4.63
C ALA A 116 -5.34 -5.11 3.87
N LEU A 117 -6.38 -5.57 4.58
CA LEU A 117 -7.55 -6.17 3.94
C LEU A 117 -8.30 -5.18 3.04
N ASN A 118 -8.42 -3.92 3.45
CA ASN A 118 -9.01 -2.88 2.60
C ASN A 118 -8.21 -2.71 1.29
N ASN A 119 -6.88 -2.62 1.39
CA ASN A 119 -6.01 -2.54 0.21
C ASN A 119 -6.10 -3.80 -0.67
N VAL A 120 -6.19 -5.00 -0.09
CA VAL A 120 -6.45 -6.25 -0.86
C VAL A 120 -7.74 -6.14 -1.65
N ALA A 121 -8.83 -5.68 -1.03
CA ALA A 121 -10.11 -5.52 -1.72
C ALA A 121 -10.01 -4.54 -2.90
N THR A 122 -9.34 -3.40 -2.71
CA THR A 122 -9.09 -2.42 -3.77
C THR A 122 -8.23 -2.99 -4.89
N MET A 123 -7.16 -3.72 -4.56
CA MET A 123 -6.31 -4.36 -5.57
C MET A 123 -7.06 -5.42 -6.38
N ILE A 124 -7.97 -6.17 -5.77
CA ILE A 124 -8.82 -7.12 -6.51
C ILE A 124 -9.74 -6.38 -7.48
N ASP A 125 -10.30 -5.24 -7.08
CA ASP A 125 -11.17 -4.44 -7.96
C ASP A 125 -10.41 -3.88 -9.18
N LEU A 126 -9.17 -3.43 -8.98
CA LEU A 126 -8.37 -2.82 -10.04
C LEU A 126 -7.72 -3.83 -10.96
N PHE A 127 -7.24 -4.94 -10.40
CA PHE A 127 -6.30 -5.85 -11.08
C PHE A 127 -6.79 -7.30 -11.16
N GLY A 128 -7.93 -7.59 -10.54
CA GLY A 128 -8.44 -8.95 -10.37
C GLY A 128 -8.49 -9.73 -11.68
N GLU A 129 -9.28 -9.23 -12.64
CA GLU A 129 -9.55 -9.93 -13.90
C GLU A 129 -8.29 -10.05 -14.78
N LYS A 130 -7.36 -9.08 -14.69
CA LYS A 130 -6.14 -9.04 -15.53
C LYS A 130 -5.02 -9.91 -14.97
N TYR A 131 -4.84 -9.93 -13.65
CA TYR A 131 -3.64 -10.50 -13.03
C TYR A 131 -3.92 -11.58 -11.97
N LEU A 132 -5.04 -11.49 -11.25
CA LEU A 132 -5.28 -12.33 -10.06
C LEU A 132 -6.22 -13.52 -10.33
N ILE A 133 -6.94 -13.53 -11.45
CA ILE A 133 -7.91 -14.58 -11.79
C ILE A 133 -7.29 -15.98 -11.81
N GLY A 134 -6.07 -16.13 -12.35
CA GLY A 134 -5.35 -17.40 -12.36
C GLY A 134 -4.88 -17.86 -10.97
N LEU A 135 -4.79 -16.93 -10.01
CA LEU A 135 -4.35 -17.16 -8.64
C LEU A 135 -5.52 -17.17 -7.65
N ARG A 136 -6.76 -17.21 -8.17
CA ARG A 136 -7.99 -17.16 -7.36
C ARG A 136 -7.99 -18.17 -6.22
N THR A 137 -7.77 -19.43 -6.54
CA THR A 137 -7.84 -20.53 -5.56
C THR A 137 -6.82 -20.35 -4.44
N GLU A 138 -5.59 -19.94 -4.78
CA GLU A 138 -4.51 -19.72 -3.82
C GLU A 138 -4.86 -18.60 -2.84
N TYR A 139 -5.25 -17.43 -3.34
CA TYR A 139 -5.52 -16.29 -2.47
C TYR A 139 -6.85 -16.40 -1.72
N VAL A 140 -7.86 -17.09 -2.27
CA VAL A 140 -9.08 -17.46 -1.51
C VAL A 140 -8.70 -18.35 -0.32
N HIS A 141 -7.83 -19.34 -0.53
CA HIS A 141 -7.35 -20.18 0.56
C HIS A 141 -6.58 -19.37 1.60
N SER A 142 -5.66 -18.50 1.16
CA SER A 142 -4.86 -17.67 2.08
C SER A 142 -5.73 -16.71 2.91
N LEU A 143 -6.72 -16.06 2.28
CA LEU A 143 -7.64 -15.12 2.93
C LEU A 143 -8.59 -15.79 3.92
N ARG A 144 -8.89 -17.09 3.77
CA ARG A 144 -9.81 -17.82 4.67
C ARG A 144 -9.41 -17.70 6.14
N SER A 145 -8.11 -17.72 6.43
CA SER A 145 -7.59 -17.57 7.80
C SER A 145 -7.95 -16.23 8.45
N THR A 146 -8.08 -15.16 7.66
CA THR A 146 -8.41 -13.81 8.16
C THR A 146 -9.87 -13.66 8.58
N LEU A 147 -10.76 -14.54 8.13
CA LEU A 147 -12.18 -14.53 8.52
C LEU A 147 -12.38 -14.87 10.01
N ALA A 148 -11.42 -15.60 10.61
CA ALA A 148 -11.43 -15.99 12.01
C ALA A 148 -10.73 -14.98 12.94
N ASP A 149 -10.38 -13.78 12.45
CA ASP A 149 -9.73 -12.75 13.29
C ASP A 149 -10.58 -12.45 14.53
N HIS A 150 -9.94 -12.24 15.68
CA HIS A 150 -10.62 -12.01 16.96
C HIS A 150 -11.39 -10.67 17.02
N LYS A 151 -11.03 -9.68 16.18
CA LYS A 151 -11.70 -8.37 16.12
C LYS A 151 -12.74 -8.33 14.99
N ARG A 152 -13.98 -7.95 15.35
CA ARG A 152 -15.11 -7.84 14.40
C ARG A 152 -14.84 -6.91 13.21
N ILE A 153 -14.14 -5.80 13.44
CA ILE A 153 -13.82 -4.82 12.39
C ILE A 153 -12.86 -5.40 11.33
N VAL A 154 -11.91 -6.25 11.76
CA VAL A 154 -11.00 -6.95 10.87
C VAL A 154 -11.76 -8.02 10.09
N ARG A 155 -12.60 -8.82 10.76
CA ARG A 155 -13.47 -9.81 10.10
C ARG A 155 -14.37 -9.19 9.04
N SER A 156 -14.92 -8.00 9.29
CA SER A 156 -15.78 -7.30 8.32
C SER A 156 -15.00 -6.94 7.05
N SER A 157 -13.74 -6.49 7.21
CA SER A 157 -12.84 -6.20 6.08
C SER A 157 -12.42 -7.50 5.37
N ALA A 158 -12.17 -8.57 6.13
CA ALA A 158 -11.80 -9.89 5.61
C ALA A 158 -12.90 -10.50 4.75
N VAL A 159 -14.17 -10.42 5.20
CA VAL A 159 -15.33 -10.89 4.42
C VAL A 159 -15.40 -10.19 3.06
N ARG A 160 -15.20 -8.87 3.03
CA ARG A 160 -15.20 -8.10 1.78
C ARG A 160 -14.12 -8.58 0.82
N SER A 161 -12.87 -8.68 1.28
CA SER A 161 -11.73 -9.08 0.45
C SER A 161 -11.85 -10.53 -0.01
N PHE A 162 -12.25 -11.43 0.90
CA PHE A 162 -12.51 -12.84 0.59
C PHE A 162 -13.59 -13.02 -0.46
N PHE A 163 -14.73 -12.31 -0.30
CA PHE A 163 -15.84 -12.41 -1.24
C PHE A 163 -15.43 -11.93 -2.63
N LYS A 164 -14.79 -10.75 -2.73
CA LYS A 164 -14.28 -10.22 -4.00
C LYS A 164 -13.33 -11.19 -4.70
N MET A 165 -12.40 -11.79 -3.96
CA MET A 165 -11.51 -12.80 -4.53
C MET A 165 -12.29 -14.04 -4.99
N SER A 166 -13.28 -14.49 -4.21
CA SER A 166 -14.02 -15.73 -4.48
C SER A 166 -14.89 -15.65 -5.73
N ILE A 167 -15.46 -14.49 -6.03
CA ILE A 167 -16.32 -14.27 -7.21
C ILE A 167 -15.55 -13.86 -8.46
N LEU A 168 -14.22 -13.71 -8.36
CA LEU A 168 -13.39 -13.26 -9.47
C LEU A 168 -13.51 -14.21 -10.67
N GLY A 169 -13.71 -13.65 -11.87
CA GLY A 169 -13.93 -14.42 -13.10
C GLY A 169 -15.28 -15.11 -13.22
N GLN A 170 -16.25 -14.84 -12.33
CA GLN A 170 -17.61 -15.32 -12.51
C GLN A 170 -18.38 -14.43 -13.50
N PRO A 171 -19.11 -15.00 -14.47
CA PRO A 171 -19.94 -14.22 -15.38
C PRO A 171 -21.06 -13.54 -14.58
N GLY A 172 -20.93 -12.23 -14.40
CA GLY A 172 -21.85 -11.40 -13.60
C GLY A 172 -21.19 -10.25 -12.83
N SER A 173 -19.86 -10.22 -12.72
CA SER A 173 -19.11 -9.11 -12.08
C SER A 173 -18.79 -7.93 -13.00
N SER A 174 -18.95 -8.08 -14.31
CA SER A 174 -18.83 -6.99 -15.27
C SER A 174 -20.04 -6.06 -15.13
N SER A 175 -19.93 -5.10 -14.23
CA SER A 175 -20.77 -3.91 -14.22
C SER A 175 -20.59 -3.19 -15.56
N SER A 176 -21.68 -3.16 -16.33
CA SER A 176 -22.05 -2.18 -17.35
C SER A 176 -20.90 -1.37 -17.96
N LYS A 177 -20.35 -1.85 -19.07
CA LYS A 177 -19.83 -0.92 -20.10
C LYS A 177 -21.05 -0.24 -20.72
N VAL A 178 -21.35 0.97 -20.27
CA VAL A 178 -22.15 1.92 -21.02
C VAL A 178 -21.23 2.51 -22.09
N HIS A 179 -21.44 2.10 -23.34
CA HIS A 179 -21.04 2.84 -24.54
C HIS A 179 -22.10 2.62 -25.61
#